data_AF-A0A812GEW4-F1
#
_entry.id   AF-A0A812GEW4-F1
#
_cell.length_a   1.000
_cell.length_b   1.000
_cell.length_c   1.000
_cell.angle_alpha   90.00
_cell.angle_beta   90.00
_cell.angle_gamma   90.00
#
_symmetry.space_group_name_H-M   'P 1'
#
loop_
_entity.id
_entity.type
_entity.pdbx_description
1 polymer ?
#
loop_
_entity_poly.entity_id
_entity_poly.type
_entity_poly.pdbx_seq_one_letter_code
_entity_poly.pdbx_strand_id
1 'polypeptide(L)'
;MAPAHFRIPQPRPSKVYPAYAQPQLMLQPAATRLKIPERFKTLSDTSDFPFSQNGQWCRSLSCGDDVTLARDFNLVIKTKDENNCGTGRDVHATLDGVTADGSEVSNSQQRMATKKYDDFKRGDRQTYAYRSSERMRPSQICLKLDIGGASPRWCVEYVRVLNGDVSGSPQIGEDVTGWVDFDQVNDKQCLNLQFQ
;
A
#
# COMPACT_ATOMS: atom_id res chain seq x y z
N MET A 1 -64.75 9.95 -10.47
CA MET A 1 -63.35 10.26 -10.10
C MET A 1 -63.26 10.19 -8.57
N ALA A 2 -62.58 9.16 -8.04
CA ALA A 2 -62.42 8.97 -6.58
C ALA A 2 -61.10 9.60 -6.12
N PRO A 3 -61.01 10.15 -4.88
CA PRO A 3 -59.78 10.77 -4.40
C PRO A 3 -58.77 9.70 -3.94
N ALA A 4 -57.51 9.87 -4.35
CA ALA A 4 -56.41 9.01 -3.92
C ALA A 4 -56.02 9.33 -2.47
N HIS A 5 -56.16 8.35 -1.58
CA HIS A 5 -55.67 8.43 -0.20
C HIS A 5 -54.15 8.28 -0.17
N PHE A 6 -53.45 9.36 0.22
CA PHE A 6 -52.02 9.36 0.48
C PHE A 6 -51.76 8.71 1.86
N ARG A 7 -51.25 7.48 1.90
CA ARG A 7 -50.80 6.84 3.15
C ARG A 7 -49.35 7.23 3.44
N ILE A 8 -49.14 7.94 4.54
CA ILE A 8 -47.81 8.23 5.08
C ILE A 8 -47.21 6.92 5.63
N PRO A 9 -46.00 6.50 5.19
CA PRO A 9 -45.35 5.32 5.75
C PRO A 9 -44.91 5.59 7.19
N GLN A 10 -45.31 4.70 8.11
CA GLN A 10 -44.90 4.75 9.52
C GLN A 10 -43.40 4.41 9.65
N PRO A 11 -42.66 5.07 10.56
CA PRO A 11 -41.26 4.74 10.80
C PRO A 11 -41.12 3.33 11.38
N ARG A 12 -40.15 2.58 10.87
CA ARG A 12 -39.81 1.24 11.37
C ARG A 12 -39.22 1.32 12.79
N PRO A 13 -39.56 0.40 13.70
CA PRO A 13 -38.98 0.38 15.03
C PRO A 13 -37.47 0.10 14.96
N SER A 14 -36.70 0.94 15.65
CA SER A 14 -35.25 0.81 15.81
C SER A 14 -34.90 -0.51 16.51
N LYS A 15 -33.99 -1.28 15.92
CA LYS A 15 -33.43 -2.48 16.57
C LYS A 15 -32.61 -2.05 17.79
N VAL A 16 -33.06 -2.44 18.97
CA VAL A 16 -32.28 -2.39 20.21
C VAL A 16 -31.24 -3.50 20.14
N TYR A 17 -29.95 -3.14 20.13
CA TYR A 17 -28.87 -4.11 20.28
C TYR A 17 -28.61 -4.36 21.77
N PRO A 18 -28.44 -5.62 22.21
CA PRO A 18 -28.05 -5.90 23.58
C PRO A 18 -26.61 -5.43 23.85
N ALA A 19 -26.40 -4.87 25.04
CA ALA A 19 -25.09 -4.46 25.53
C ALA A 19 -24.15 -5.67 25.62
N TYR A 20 -22.98 -5.57 25.00
CA TYR A 20 -21.90 -6.54 25.17
C TYR A 20 -21.35 -6.44 26.59
N ALA A 21 -21.48 -7.53 27.35
CA ALA A 21 -20.80 -7.70 28.62
C ALA A 21 -19.28 -7.83 28.37
N GLN A 22 -18.48 -6.99 29.04
CA GLN A 22 -17.03 -7.14 29.08
C GLN A 22 -16.66 -8.39 29.90
N PRO A 23 -15.82 -9.29 29.40
CA PRO A 23 -15.26 -10.35 30.24
C PRO A 23 -14.24 -9.75 31.22
N GLN A 24 -14.42 -10.11 32.50
CA GLN A 24 -13.57 -9.69 33.61
C GLN A 24 -12.13 -10.22 33.44
N LEU A 25 -11.18 -9.31 33.65
CA LEU A 25 -9.75 -9.58 33.70
C LEU A 25 -9.45 -10.46 34.92
N MET A 26 -9.26 -11.76 34.72
CA MET A 26 -8.70 -12.64 35.75
C MET A 26 -7.17 -12.59 35.68
N LEU A 27 -6.56 -12.05 36.74
CA LEU A 27 -5.14 -12.21 37.03
C LEU A 27 -4.83 -13.71 37.22
N GLN A 28 -3.83 -14.23 36.52
CA GLN A 28 -3.17 -15.49 36.85
C GLN A 28 -1.72 -15.24 37.27
N PRO A 29 -1.20 -15.93 38.30
CA PRO A 29 0.18 -15.78 38.74
C PRO A 29 1.14 -16.78 38.07
N ALA A 30 2.40 -16.36 38.05
CA ALA A 30 3.65 -17.13 38.04
C ALA A 30 4.09 -17.88 36.76
N ALA A 31 5.29 -17.48 36.33
CA ALA A 31 6.11 -18.04 35.27
C ALA A 31 6.32 -19.56 35.43
N THR A 32 5.94 -20.31 34.40
CA THR A 32 6.44 -21.66 34.18
C THR A 32 7.42 -21.61 33.02
N ARG A 33 8.69 -21.92 33.32
CA ARG A 33 9.83 -21.93 32.40
C ARG A 33 9.56 -22.96 31.29
N LEU A 34 9.20 -22.49 30.10
CA LEU A 34 9.03 -23.34 28.91
C LEU A 34 10.37 -24.03 28.60
N LYS A 35 10.38 -25.36 28.73
CA LYS A 35 11.46 -26.22 28.24
C LYS A 35 11.45 -26.16 26.71
N ILE A 36 12.49 -25.52 26.17
CA ILE A 36 12.79 -25.54 24.73
C ILE A 36 13.03 -27.01 24.34
N PRO A 37 12.38 -27.54 23.29
CA PRO A 37 12.65 -28.89 22.81
C PRO A 37 14.12 -29.02 22.38
N GLU A 38 14.76 -30.12 22.77
CA GLU A 38 16.20 -30.44 22.56
C GLU A 38 16.65 -30.51 21.08
N ARG A 39 15.78 -30.21 20.12
CA ARG A 39 16.13 -30.08 18.70
C ARG A 39 16.84 -28.77 18.34
N PHE A 40 16.99 -27.86 19.30
CA PHE A 40 17.67 -26.57 19.12
C PHE A 40 19.02 -26.48 19.86
N LYS A 41 19.58 -27.61 20.31
CA LYS A 41 20.91 -27.68 20.92
C LYS A 41 21.89 -28.41 20.01
N THR A 42 22.29 -27.75 18.92
CA THR A 42 23.61 -27.83 18.27
C THR A 42 23.47 -27.14 16.92
N LEU A 43 23.70 -25.84 16.89
CA LEU A 43 24.24 -25.16 15.72
C LEU A 43 25.44 -24.35 16.21
N SER A 44 26.48 -25.09 16.59
CA SER A 44 27.86 -24.60 16.62
C SER A 44 28.51 -24.90 15.27
N ASP A 45 27.75 -24.71 14.18
CA ASP A 45 28.25 -24.85 12.84
C ASP A 45 28.59 -23.44 12.36
N THR A 46 29.88 -23.12 12.38
CA THR A 46 30.46 -21.84 11.96
C THR A 46 30.41 -21.65 10.44
N SER A 47 29.37 -22.16 9.79
CA SER A 47 29.10 -22.07 8.35
C SER A 47 27.96 -21.11 7.99
N ASP A 48 27.31 -20.47 8.97
CA ASP A 48 26.22 -19.50 8.77
C ASP A 48 26.65 -18.03 8.67
N PHE A 49 27.94 -17.74 8.49
CA PHE A 49 28.42 -16.37 8.27
C PHE A 49 28.86 -16.17 6.82
N PRO A 50 28.05 -15.52 5.94
CA PRO A 50 28.51 -15.24 4.61
C PRO A 50 29.42 -14.00 4.61
N PHE A 51 30.49 -14.18 3.87
CA PHE A 51 31.48 -13.23 3.40
C PHE A 51 30.92 -11.82 3.07
N SER A 52 31.70 -10.80 3.43
CA SER A 52 31.57 -9.45 2.88
C SER A 52 32.22 -9.38 1.50
N GLN A 53 31.44 -9.05 0.46
CA GLN A 53 31.97 -8.47 -0.78
C GLN A 53 31.45 -7.03 -0.88
N ASN A 54 32.36 -6.07 -1.07
CA ASN A 54 32.07 -4.66 -1.34
C ASN A 54 31.37 -3.85 -0.22
N GLY A 55 31.34 -4.33 1.03
CA GLY A 55 30.99 -3.50 2.20
C GLY A 55 29.50 -3.41 2.56
N GLN A 56 28.67 -4.34 2.07
CA GLN A 56 27.23 -4.40 2.39
C GLN A 56 26.94 -5.55 3.37
N TRP A 57 26.13 -5.30 4.40
CA TRP A 57 25.84 -6.24 5.51
C TRP A 57 24.46 -6.92 5.33
N CYS A 58 24.39 -8.25 5.40
CA CYS A 58 23.12 -9.00 5.30
C CYS A 58 22.96 -10.06 6.41
N ARG A 59 21.71 -10.35 6.80
CA ARG A 59 21.31 -11.29 7.87
C ARG A 59 20.93 -12.70 7.38
N SER A 60 21.07 -12.99 6.08
CA SER A 60 20.85 -14.31 5.51
C SER A 60 21.92 -14.62 4.46
N LEU A 61 22.03 -15.89 4.07
CA LEU A 61 23.05 -16.49 3.19
C LEU A 61 23.18 -15.88 1.77
N SER A 62 22.51 -14.76 1.49
CA SER A 62 22.71 -13.97 0.27
C SER A 62 22.83 -12.50 0.62
N CYS A 63 24.05 -11.97 0.52
CA CYS A 63 24.27 -10.53 0.64
C CYS A 63 23.73 -9.81 -0.60
N GLY A 64 22.73 -8.96 -0.40
CA GLY A 64 22.07 -8.12 -1.39
C GLY A 64 20.66 -7.86 -0.89
N ASP A 65 20.21 -6.62 -0.95
CA ASP A 65 18.82 -6.23 -0.77
C ASP A 65 17.87 -7.39 -1.13
N ASP A 66 17.05 -7.90 -0.20
CA ASP A 66 15.90 -8.72 -0.58
C ASP A 66 14.85 -7.78 -1.18
N VAL A 67 15.25 -7.10 -2.26
CA VAL A 67 14.35 -6.48 -3.18
C VAL A 67 13.68 -7.63 -3.87
N THR A 68 12.57 -8.04 -3.29
CA THR A 68 11.66 -8.95 -3.96
C THR A 68 11.19 -8.25 -5.23
N LEU A 69 11.78 -8.62 -6.37
CA LEU A 69 11.36 -8.14 -7.67
C LEU A 69 9.91 -8.55 -7.88
N ALA A 70 9.07 -7.56 -8.05
CA ALA A 70 7.65 -7.76 -8.20
C ALA A 70 7.22 -7.37 -9.60
N ARG A 71 6.14 -7.99 -10.06
CA ARG A 71 5.47 -7.56 -11.28
C ARG A 71 4.09 -6.99 -10.96
N ASP A 72 3.41 -7.48 -9.93
CA ASP A 72 2.23 -6.87 -9.35
C ASP A 72 2.64 -5.91 -8.23
N PHE A 73 2.01 -4.73 -8.21
CA PHE A 73 2.21 -3.71 -7.18
C PHE A 73 0.87 -3.19 -6.70
N ASN A 74 0.85 -2.77 -5.44
CA ASN A 74 -0.26 -2.04 -4.85
C ASN A 74 0.20 -0.62 -4.52
N LEU A 75 -0.37 0.37 -5.20
CA LEU A 75 -0.10 1.79 -4.98
C LEU A 75 -1.09 2.32 -3.94
N VAL A 76 -0.60 2.66 -2.76
CA VAL A 76 -1.40 3.37 -1.75
C VAL A 76 -1.21 4.85 -1.97
N ILE A 77 -2.24 5.52 -2.46
CA ILE A 77 -2.22 6.96 -2.73
C ILE A 77 -3.06 7.65 -1.66
N LYS A 78 -2.47 8.65 -1.01
CA LYS A 78 -3.14 9.51 -0.04
C LYS A 78 -3.30 10.90 -0.62
N THR A 79 -4.54 11.37 -0.74
CA THR A 79 -4.85 12.76 -1.07
C THR A 79 -4.80 13.60 0.22
N LYS A 80 -4.21 14.79 0.15
CA LYS A 80 -4.15 15.71 1.31
C LYS A 80 -5.55 16.05 1.81
N ASP A 81 -5.71 16.21 3.12
CA ASP A 81 -6.97 16.67 3.72
C ASP A 81 -7.05 18.20 3.80
N GLU A 82 -6.89 18.84 2.64
CA GLU A 82 -6.93 20.30 2.49
C GLU A 82 -8.03 20.74 1.51
N ASN A 83 -8.49 21.98 1.66
CA ASN A 83 -9.54 22.50 0.78
C ASN A 83 -9.08 22.47 -0.69
N ASN A 84 -9.98 21.99 -1.55
CA ASN A 84 -9.77 21.85 -3.00
C ASN A 84 -8.58 20.95 -3.39
N CYS A 85 -8.19 20.00 -2.54
CA CYS A 85 -7.10 19.07 -2.86
C CYS A 85 -7.51 17.75 -3.50
N GLY A 86 -8.82 17.45 -3.60
CA GLY A 86 -9.32 16.29 -4.35
C GLY A 86 -9.49 16.55 -5.84
N THR A 87 -9.59 15.49 -6.63
CA THR A 87 -9.85 15.55 -8.07
C THR A 87 -11.05 14.68 -8.46
N GLY A 88 -11.76 15.07 -9.52
CA GLY A 88 -12.79 14.25 -10.17
C GLY A 88 -12.36 13.79 -11.57
N ARG A 89 -11.07 13.96 -11.89
CA ARG A 89 -10.48 13.61 -13.18
C ARG A 89 -9.82 12.25 -13.13
N ASP A 90 -9.55 11.71 -14.31
CA ASP A 90 -8.78 10.49 -14.45
C ASP A 90 -7.33 10.73 -14.04
N VAL A 91 -6.83 9.85 -13.17
CA VAL A 91 -5.45 9.82 -12.73
C VAL A 91 -4.78 8.62 -13.39
N HIS A 92 -3.58 8.82 -13.91
CA HIS A 92 -2.74 7.76 -14.46
C HIS A 92 -1.44 7.67 -13.67
N ALA A 93 -0.96 6.44 -13.46
CA ALA A 93 0.33 6.18 -12.85
C ALA A 93 1.27 5.48 -13.85
N THR A 94 2.55 5.76 -13.71
CA THR A 94 3.65 4.98 -14.28
C THR A 94 4.63 4.65 -13.17
N LEU A 95 5.14 3.43 -13.15
CA LEU A 95 6.16 2.97 -12.22
C LEU A 95 7.35 2.51 -13.07
N ASP A 96 8.49 3.15 -12.90
CA ASP A 96 9.73 2.76 -13.57
C ASP A 96 10.65 2.07 -12.57
N GLY A 97 11.57 1.25 -13.06
CA GLY A 97 12.33 0.37 -12.21
C GLY A 97 13.54 -0.27 -12.88
N VAL A 98 14.12 -1.25 -12.20
CA VAL A 98 15.30 -1.99 -12.65
C VAL A 98 15.05 -3.50 -12.48
N THR A 99 15.37 -4.29 -13.49
CA THR A 99 15.25 -5.76 -13.46
C THR A 99 16.41 -6.43 -12.72
N ALA A 100 16.33 -7.76 -12.57
CA ALA A 100 17.37 -8.56 -11.89
C ALA A 100 18.77 -8.42 -12.52
N ASP A 101 18.83 -8.24 -13.84
CA ASP A 101 20.07 -8.10 -14.62
C ASP A 101 20.58 -6.65 -14.65
N GLY A 102 19.91 -5.71 -13.97
CA GLY A 102 20.29 -4.31 -13.93
C GLY A 102 19.75 -3.45 -15.08
N SER A 103 18.93 -4.01 -15.97
CA SER A 103 18.32 -3.25 -17.07
C SER A 103 17.21 -2.32 -16.57
N GLU A 104 17.13 -1.11 -17.14
CA GLU A 104 16.06 -0.17 -16.83
C GLU A 104 14.73 -0.61 -17.46
N VAL A 105 13.63 -0.51 -16.70
CA VAL A 105 12.28 -0.78 -17.16
C VAL A 105 11.45 0.49 -17.06
N SER A 106 10.94 0.95 -18.20
CA SER A 106 9.94 2.01 -18.27
C SER A 106 8.58 1.45 -18.65
N ASN A 107 7.57 1.66 -17.81
CA ASN A 107 6.24 1.09 -18.03
C ASN A 107 5.28 2.07 -18.72
N SER A 108 4.19 1.54 -19.27
CA SER A 108 3.13 2.38 -19.83
C SER A 108 2.25 2.99 -18.73
N GLN A 109 1.53 4.06 -19.09
CA GLN A 109 0.57 4.71 -18.20
C GLN A 109 -0.63 3.80 -17.94
N GLN A 110 -1.00 3.64 -16.67
CA GLN A 110 -2.18 2.88 -16.24
C GLN A 110 -3.15 3.79 -15.52
N ARG A 111 -4.44 3.72 -15.88
CA ARG A 111 -5.49 4.50 -15.22
C ARG A 111 -5.74 3.95 -13.82
N MET A 112 -5.62 4.82 -12.82
CA MET A 112 -5.86 4.50 -11.42
C MET A 112 -7.34 4.73 -11.10
N ALA A 113 -8.08 3.65 -10.86
CA ALA A 113 -9.48 3.72 -10.48
C ALA A 113 -9.91 2.48 -9.71
N THR A 114 -10.85 2.65 -8.78
CA THR A 114 -11.56 1.56 -8.14
C THR A 114 -12.97 1.44 -8.71
N LYS A 115 -13.55 0.23 -8.71
CA LYS A 115 -14.85 -0.03 -9.38
C LYS A 115 -16.07 0.51 -8.62
N LYS A 116 -15.92 0.93 -7.37
CA LYS A 116 -17.04 1.14 -6.43
C LYS A 116 -16.96 2.44 -5.63
N TYR A 117 -15.96 3.27 -5.88
CA TYR A 117 -15.69 4.44 -5.07
C TYR A 117 -15.39 5.64 -5.95
N ASP A 118 -15.71 6.81 -5.41
CA ASP A 118 -15.40 8.08 -6.04
C ASP A 118 -13.97 8.43 -5.61
N ASP A 119 -12.99 8.08 -6.45
CA ASP A 119 -11.57 8.10 -6.10
C ASP A 119 -11.00 9.51 -5.90
N PHE A 120 -9.92 9.62 -5.13
CA PHE A 120 -9.09 10.83 -5.01
C PHE A 120 -9.81 12.06 -4.44
N LYS A 121 -10.80 11.85 -3.57
CA LYS A 121 -11.41 12.95 -2.80
C LYS A 121 -10.43 13.50 -1.77
N ARG A 122 -10.73 14.70 -1.26
CA ARG A 122 -9.99 15.30 -0.15
C ARG A 122 -9.86 14.29 1.00
N GLY A 123 -8.65 14.11 1.52
CA GLY A 123 -8.36 13.20 2.63
C GLY A 123 -8.50 11.72 2.29
N ASP A 124 -8.79 11.37 1.03
CA ASP A 124 -8.98 9.98 0.62
C ASP A 124 -7.66 9.20 0.65
N ARG A 125 -7.75 7.93 1.05
CA ARG A 125 -6.61 7.00 1.07
C ARG A 125 -7.07 5.69 0.49
N GLN A 126 -6.55 5.34 -0.68
CA GLN A 126 -7.01 4.17 -1.42
C GLN A 126 -5.83 3.42 -2.03
N THR A 127 -6.04 2.12 -2.22
CA THR A 127 -5.08 1.21 -2.85
C THR A 127 -5.50 0.89 -4.27
N TYR A 128 -4.55 1.03 -5.20
CA TYR A 128 -4.73 0.79 -6.63
C TYR A 128 -3.78 -0.32 -7.09
N ALA A 129 -4.29 -1.27 -7.87
CA ALA A 129 -3.47 -2.30 -8.47
C ALA A 129 -2.68 -1.72 -9.65
N TYR A 130 -1.40 -2.07 -9.75
CA TYR A 130 -0.51 -1.70 -10.83
C TYR A 130 0.26 -2.92 -11.31
N ARG A 131 0.39 -3.11 -12.62
CA ARG A 131 1.09 -4.26 -13.21
C ARG A 131 2.25 -3.79 -14.07
N SER A 132 3.47 -4.17 -13.74
CA SER A 132 4.60 -3.95 -14.64
C SER A 132 4.64 -4.95 -15.80
N SER A 133 5.25 -4.54 -16.91
CA SER A 133 5.59 -5.44 -18.02
C SER A 133 6.51 -6.58 -17.56
N GLU A 134 7.43 -6.30 -16.65
CA GLU A 134 8.47 -7.21 -16.18
C GLU A 134 8.58 -7.24 -14.66
N ARG A 135 9.29 -8.24 -14.12
CA ARG A 135 9.62 -8.26 -12.68
C ARG A 135 10.73 -7.25 -12.43
N MET A 136 10.48 -6.26 -11.59
CA MET A 136 11.41 -5.15 -11.37
C MET A 136 11.42 -4.66 -9.92
N ARG A 137 12.51 -3.98 -9.56
CA ARG A 137 12.59 -3.07 -8.41
C ARG A 137 12.05 -1.72 -8.83
N PRO A 138 10.98 -1.18 -8.23
CA PRO A 138 10.54 0.14 -8.55
C PRO A 138 11.57 1.18 -8.07
N SER A 139 11.86 2.19 -8.89
CA SER A 139 12.83 3.26 -8.60
C SER A 139 12.21 4.65 -8.69
N GLN A 140 11.23 4.83 -9.57
CA GLN A 140 10.55 6.10 -9.79
C GLN A 140 9.06 5.89 -10.01
N ILE A 141 8.25 6.81 -9.50
CA ILE A 141 6.81 6.85 -9.75
C ILE A 141 6.42 8.17 -10.39
N CYS A 142 5.57 8.11 -11.41
CA CYS A 142 4.96 9.27 -12.03
C CYS A 142 3.44 9.23 -11.84
N LEU A 143 2.88 10.34 -11.39
CA LEU A 143 1.44 10.58 -11.41
C LEU A 143 1.11 11.59 -12.50
N LYS A 144 0.03 11.33 -13.24
CA LYS A 144 -0.48 12.19 -14.30
C LYS A 144 -1.99 12.40 -14.16
N LEU A 145 -2.45 13.62 -14.38
CA LEU A 145 -3.86 13.96 -14.54
C LEU A 145 -4.23 13.99 -16.02
N ASP A 146 -5.41 13.48 -16.37
CA ASP A 146 -5.96 13.72 -17.71
C ASP A 146 -6.48 15.16 -17.81
N ILE A 147 -5.65 16.01 -18.40
CA ILE A 147 -5.91 17.45 -18.55
C ILE A 147 -6.83 17.70 -19.75
N GLY A 148 -8.11 17.88 -19.45
CA GLY A 148 -9.05 18.60 -20.33
C GLY A 148 -9.49 19.91 -19.68
N GLY A 149 -9.03 21.07 -20.19
CA GLY A 149 -9.46 22.40 -19.73
C GLY A 149 -8.62 23.01 -18.58
N ALA A 150 -9.21 23.99 -17.86
CA ALA A 150 -8.51 24.86 -16.91
C ALA A 150 -7.75 24.10 -15.80
N SER A 151 -6.56 24.63 -15.49
CA SER A 151 -5.48 24.10 -14.64
C SER A 151 -5.96 23.18 -13.53
N PRO A 152 -5.91 21.85 -13.74
CA PRO A 152 -6.26 20.94 -12.68
C PRO A 152 -5.16 20.92 -11.64
N ARG A 153 -5.60 20.98 -10.39
CA ARG A 153 -4.75 20.86 -9.21
C ARG A 153 -5.25 19.66 -8.44
N TRP A 154 -4.34 18.76 -8.08
CA TRP A 154 -4.59 17.67 -7.15
C TRP A 154 -3.45 17.65 -6.14
N CYS A 155 -3.77 17.63 -4.84
CA CYS A 155 -2.74 17.61 -3.81
C CYS A 155 -2.63 16.21 -3.23
N VAL A 156 -1.47 15.61 -3.44
CA VAL A 156 -1.16 14.26 -2.97
C VAL A 156 -0.26 14.42 -1.77
N GLU A 157 -0.57 13.73 -0.68
CA GLU A 157 0.25 13.72 0.52
C GLU A 157 1.45 12.79 0.30
N TYR A 158 1.17 11.53 -0.04
CA TYR A 158 2.21 10.55 -0.34
C TYR A 158 1.69 9.45 -1.26
N VAL A 159 2.64 8.74 -1.86
CA VAL A 159 2.41 7.43 -2.46
C VAL A 159 3.31 6.40 -1.80
N ARG A 160 2.74 5.25 -1.44
CA ARG A 160 3.50 4.05 -1.06
C ARG A 160 3.32 2.99 -2.13
N VAL A 161 4.43 2.37 -2.50
CA VAL A 161 4.48 1.24 -3.41
C VAL A 161 4.67 0.00 -2.55
N LEU A 162 3.74 -0.95 -2.68
CA LEU A 162 3.78 -2.23 -1.98
C LEU A 162 3.98 -3.34 -2.99
N ASN A 163 4.70 -4.39 -2.60
CA ASN A 163 4.82 -5.61 -3.38
C ASN A 163 3.45 -6.31 -3.45
N GLY A 164 2.91 -6.47 -4.65
CA GLY A 164 1.63 -7.15 -4.91
C GLY A 164 1.78 -8.63 -5.24
N ASP A 165 2.99 -9.13 -5.48
CA ASP A 165 3.26 -10.55 -5.73
C ASP A 165 3.22 -11.39 -4.43
N VAL A 166 3.30 -10.75 -3.25
CA VAL A 166 3.29 -11.44 -1.96
C VAL A 166 1.88 -11.94 -1.65
N SER A 167 1.74 -13.26 -1.45
CA SER A 167 0.48 -13.91 -1.07
C SER A 167 0.18 -13.71 0.41
N GLY A 168 -0.41 -12.56 0.74
CA GLY A 168 -0.86 -12.19 2.08
C GLY A 168 -1.52 -10.82 2.04
N SER A 169 -2.29 -10.45 3.06
CA SER A 169 -2.65 -9.03 3.18
C SER A 169 -1.35 -8.26 3.40
N PRO A 170 -0.98 -7.30 2.52
CA PRO A 170 0.28 -6.58 2.66
C PRO A 170 0.29 -5.91 4.02
N GLN A 171 1.18 -6.36 4.89
CA GLN A 171 1.31 -5.78 6.22
C GLN A 171 2.02 -4.43 6.04
N ILE A 172 1.39 -3.35 6.52
CA ILE A 172 1.92 -2.00 6.38
C ILE A 172 3.28 -1.94 7.09
N GLY A 173 4.37 -1.91 6.31
CA GLY A 173 5.74 -1.75 6.80
C GLY A 173 6.70 -2.85 6.34
N GLU A 174 6.24 -4.08 6.13
CA GLU A 174 7.13 -5.19 5.74
C GLU A 174 7.24 -5.34 4.22
N ASP A 175 6.16 -5.09 3.48
CA ASP A 175 6.11 -5.24 2.01
C ASP A 175 6.24 -3.90 1.25
N VAL A 176 6.68 -2.82 1.93
CA VAL A 176 6.83 -1.51 1.31
C VAL A 176 8.09 -1.50 0.46
N THR A 177 7.91 -1.53 -0.87
CA THR A 177 9.02 -1.48 -1.81
C THR A 177 9.53 -0.05 -2.02
N GLY A 178 8.76 0.97 -1.64
CA GLY A 178 9.22 2.35 -1.65
C GLY A 178 8.10 3.33 -1.33
N TRP A 179 8.47 4.58 -1.05
CA TRP A 179 7.52 5.64 -0.78
C TRP A 179 8.04 6.98 -1.27
N VAL A 180 7.14 7.93 -1.48
CA VAL A 180 7.51 9.31 -1.77
C VAL A 180 6.37 10.25 -1.38
N ASP A 181 6.74 11.41 -0.82
CA ASP A 181 5.80 12.49 -0.58
C ASP A 181 5.62 13.29 -1.86
N PHE A 182 4.36 13.53 -2.19
CA PHE A 182 4.01 14.48 -3.23
C PHE A 182 3.55 15.78 -2.54
N ASP A 183 3.40 16.85 -3.33
CA ASP A 183 2.80 18.08 -2.83
C ASP A 183 1.59 18.43 -3.69
N GLN A 184 1.84 18.76 -4.95
CA GLN A 184 0.82 19.12 -5.90
C GLN A 184 1.15 18.57 -7.30
N VAL A 185 0.20 17.85 -7.88
CA VAL A 185 0.27 17.35 -9.26
C VAL A 185 -0.63 18.23 -10.13
N ASN A 186 -0.05 18.86 -11.16
CA ASN A 186 -0.75 19.78 -12.08
C ASN A 186 -1.06 19.13 -13.44
N ASP A 187 -0.08 18.45 -14.03
CA ASP A 187 -0.23 17.66 -15.25
C ASP A 187 0.42 16.31 -15.00
N LYS A 188 1.75 16.26 -15.05
CA LYS A 188 2.56 15.08 -14.74
C LYS A 188 3.65 15.46 -13.75
N GLN A 189 3.85 14.63 -12.73
CA GLN A 189 4.97 14.75 -11.80
C GLN A 189 5.58 13.37 -11.56
N CYS A 190 6.90 13.29 -11.69
CA CYS A 190 7.68 12.08 -11.44
C CYS A 190 8.64 12.33 -10.28
N LEU A 191 8.70 11.39 -9.34
CA LEU A 191 9.58 11.47 -8.19
C LEU A 191 10.23 10.11 -7.94
N ASN A 192 11.49 10.15 -7.51
CA ASN A 192 12.22 8.94 -7.13
C ASN A 192 11.70 8.40 -5.80
N LEU A 193 11.58 7.09 -5.71
CA LEU A 193 11.16 6.42 -4.49
C LEU A 193 12.28 6.43 -3.46
N GLN A 194 11.86 6.59 -2.20
CA GLN A 194 12.69 6.40 -1.03
C GLN A 194 12.43 5.00 -0.47
N PHE A 195 13.49 4.36 0.00
CA PHE A 195 13.48 3.01 0.55
C PHE A 195 13.83 3.08 2.04
N GLN A 196 13.30 2.17 2.85
CA GLN A 196 13.61 2.09 4.29
C GLN A 196 14.93 1.37 4.54
#